data_AF-A0A9W9U1R8-F1
#
_entry.id   AF-A0A9W9U1R8-F1
#
_cell.length_a   1.000
_cell.length_b   1.000
_cell.length_c   1.000
_cell.angle_alpha   90.00
_cell.angle_beta   90.00
_cell.angle_gamma   90.00
#
_symmetry.space_group_name_H-M   'P 1'
#
loop_
_entity.id
_entity.type
_entity.pdbx_description
1 polymer ?
#
loop_
_entity_poly.entity_id
_entity_poly.type
_entity_poly.pdbx_seq_one_letter_code
_entity_poly.pdbx_strand_id
1 'polypeptide(L)'
;MLAGIAARGATALRLNYERPELSFVAQETRRRVLWTLSLMDGVFSVGLPEYETISHSIIYQRLPSSEDAYRDGNPNVQIAGRQHLMESNSTELALSEQPLAQLSGLVQDIQNDLRRVQAEVEYSFQYNVAATASVAEKKDSRWFARYLQVSMTWHQVHCDLYRMFLPRYPQAAPKVIMETVEPSLKAHAVKACQDHVKNINEILKGLLDLTGHPVLPSYIAVCAYHATRLTLFLPSSPVLGMQMNMESAIESANVALHVLHRWFSGSVATEKIILDMQYLVSLSRGDPGSIFRELSCPSPPLDHGRHRHSHLAVHSLVRQANFMDDGYD
;
A
#
# COMPACT_ATOMS: atom_id res chain seq x y z
N MET A 1 7.92 -18.78 -2.33
CA MET A 1 8.34 -19.83 -3.29
C MET A 1 7.39 -20.00 -4.46
N LEU A 2 6.11 -20.35 -4.26
CA LEU A 2 5.18 -20.60 -5.39
C LEU A 2 4.97 -19.39 -6.30
N ALA A 3 4.86 -18.18 -5.75
CA ALA A 3 4.73 -16.94 -6.54
C ALA A 3 5.91 -16.75 -7.51
N GLY A 4 7.15 -16.91 -7.03
CA GLY A 4 8.35 -16.82 -7.88
C GLY A 4 8.43 -17.89 -8.98
N ILE A 5 7.93 -19.11 -8.72
CA ILE A 5 7.82 -20.16 -9.74
C ILE A 5 6.77 -19.77 -10.79
N ALA A 6 5.61 -19.29 -10.36
CA ALA A 6 4.54 -18.85 -11.25
C ALA A 6 4.99 -17.68 -12.14
N ALA A 7 5.68 -16.70 -11.55
CA ALA A 7 6.28 -15.57 -12.26
C ALA A 7 7.28 -16.00 -13.34
N ARG A 8 8.25 -16.85 -12.98
CA ARG A 8 9.21 -17.40 -13.94
C ARG A 8 8.53 -18.24 -15.02
N GLY A 9 7.51 -19.01 -14.65
CA GLY A 9 6.67 -19.76 -15.59
C GLY A 9 5.94 -18.85 -16.58
N ALA A 10 5.38 -17.73 -16.12
CA ALA A 10 4.72 -16.74 -16.97
C ALA A 10 5.71 -16.15 -18.00
N THR A 11 6.92 -15.79 -17.58
CA THR A 11 7.96 -15.30 -18.48
C THR A 11 8.42 -16.39 -19.45
N ALA A 12 8.60 -17.64 -19.00
CA ALA A 12 8.98 -18.76 -19.86
C ALA A 12 7.92 -19.06 -20.94
N LEU A 13 6.64 -18.96 -20.60
CA LEU A 13 5.50 -19.08 -21.52
C LEU A 13 5.28 -17.82 -22.39
N ARG A 14 6.18 -16.84 -22.28
CA ARG A 14 6.11 -15.53 -22.96
C ARG A 14 4.78 -14.83 -22.73
N LEU A 15 4.20 -14.99 -21.54
CA LEU A 15 2.96 -14.30 -21.17
C LEU A 15 3.16 -12.80 -21.12
N ASN A 16 4.39 -12.30 -21.16
CA ASN A 16 4.74 -10.89 -21.21
C ASN A 16 4.67 -10.24 -22.60
N TYR A 17 4.36 -11.01 -23.65
CA TYR A 17 4.19 -10.50 -25.02
C TYR A 17 2.73 -10.61 -25.48
N GLU A 18 2.27 -9.63 -26.27
CA GLU A 18 1.05 -9.75 -27.06
C GLU A 18 1.23 -10.80 -28.16
N ARG A 19 0.15 -11.55 -28.45
CA ARG A 19 0.10 -12.55 -29.51
C ARG A 19 -1.14 -12.28 -30.37
N PRO A 20 -1.02 -11.47 -31.43
CA PRO A 20 -2.14 -11.06 -32.28
C PRO A 20 -2.89 -12.24 -32.92
N GLU A 21 -2.26 -13.40 -33.04
CA GLU A 21 -2.84 -14.63 -33.57
C GLU A 21 -3.89 -15.27 -32.64
N LEU A 22 -3.97 -14.86 -31.37
CA LEU A 22 -4.92 -15.40 -30.41
C LEU A 22 -6.29 -14.73 -30.50
N SER A 23 -7.33 -15.46 -30.10
CA SER A 23 -8.65 -14.85 -29.87
C SER A 23 -8.56 -13.78 -28.79
N PHE A 24 -9.47 -12.80 -28.82
CA PHE A 24 -9.53 -11.73 -27.83
C PHE A 24 -9.53 -12.28 -26.40
N VAL A 25 -10.40 -13.25 -26.10
CA VAL A 25 -10.50 -13.86 -24.77
C VAL A 25 -9.16 -14.50 -24.36
N ALA A 26 -8.53 -15.27 -25.24
CA ALA A 26 -7.25 -15.91 -24.91
C ALA A 26 -6.13 -14.88 -24.66
N GLN A 27 -6.04 -13.83 -25.49
CA GLN A 27 -5.08 -12.75 -25.27
C GLN A 27 -5.37 -11.97 -23.99
N GLU A 28 -6.63 -11.70 -23.69
CA GLU A 28 -7.07 -10.98 -22.50
C GLU A 28 -6.82 -11.80 -21.22
N THR A 29 -7.03 -13.12 -21.25
CA THR A 29 -6.65 -14.01 -20.16
C THR A 29 -5.14 -13.93 -19.90
N ARG A 30 -4.30 -13.89 -20.94
CA ARG A 30 -2.84 -13.74 -20.78
C ARG A 30 -2.48 -12.42 -20.10
N ARG A 31 -3.07 -11.30 -20.54
CA ARG A 31 -2.88 -9.97 -19.90
C ARG A 31 -3.22 -10.03 -18.43
N ARG A 32 -4.40 -10.53 -18.10
CA ARG A 32 -4.89 -10.61 -16.72
C ARG A 32 -3.99 -11.46 -15.84
N VAL A 33 -3.52 -12.61 -16.32
CA VAL A 33 -2.61 -13.49 -15.57
C VAL A 33 -1.29 -12.77 -15.30
N LEU A 34 -0.66 -12.18 -16.31
CA LEU A 34 0.61 -11.49 -16.14
C LEU A 34 0.50 -10.29 -15.21
N TRP A 35 -0.49 -9.41 -15.42
CA TRP A 35 -0.69 -8.23 -14.58
C TRP A 35 -1.02 -8.60 -13.13
N THR A 36 -1.81 -9.65 -12.91
CA THR A 36 -2.06 -10.16 -11.55
C THR A 36 -0.78 -10.65 -10.89
N LEU A 37 0.04 -11.42 -11.63
CA LEU A 37 1.32 -11.89 -11.10
C LEU A 37 2.29 -10.74 -10.82
N SER A 38 2.29 -9.69 -11.64
CA SER A 38 3.16 -8.52 -11.46
C SER A 38 2.77 -7.73 -10.21
N LEU A 39 1.46 -7.48 -10.01
CA LEU A 39 0.95 -6.85 -8.77
C LEU A 39 1.23 -7.70 -7.53
N MET A 40 1.08 -9.02 -7.64
CA MET A 40 1.44 -9.92 -6.54
C MET A 40 2.94 -9.84 -6.24
N ASP A 41 3.79 -9.81 -7.27
CA ASP A 41 5.23 -9.73 -7.13
C ASP A 41 5.66 -8.45 -6.40
N GLY A 42 5.09 -7.28 -6.72
CA GLY A 42 5.37 -6.04 -6.00
C GLY A 42 4.96 -6.09 -4.52
N VAL A 43 3.84 -6.73 -4.20
CA VAL A 43 3.43 -6.99 -2.80
C VAL A 43 4.42 -7.91 -2.09
N PHE A 44 4.96 -8.92 -2.77
CA PHE A 44 5.95 -9.85 -2.20
C PHE A 44 7.33 -9.22 -2.06
N SER A 45 7.75 -8.39 -3.01
CA SER A 45 9.07 -7.75 -3.02
C SER A 45 9.16 -6.61 -2.02
N VAL A 46 8.01 -6.03 -1.61
CA VAL A 46 7.92 -4.90 -0.66
C VAL A 46 8.74 -3.69 -1.16
N GLY A 47 8.86 -3.58 -2.49
CA GLY A 47 9.64 -2.54 -3.15
C GLY A 47 11.15 -2.72 -3.06
N LEU A 48 11.63 -3.95 -2.86
CA LEU A 48 13.06 -4.29 -2.96
C LEU A 48 13.31 -4.98 -4.32
N PRO A 49 14.09 -4.35 -5.23
CA PRO A 49 14.34 -4.89 -6.56
C PRO A 49 14.98 -6.28 -6.56
N GLU A 50 15.80 -6.59 -5.56
CA GLU A 50 16.42 -7.91 -5.42
C GLU A 50 15.41 -9.05 -5.19
N TYR A 51 14.19 -8.72 -4.76
CA TYR A 51 13.12 -9.68 -4.53
C TYR A 51 12.08 -9.70 -5.65
N GLU A 52 12.15 -8.78 -6.61
CA GLU A 52 11.29 -8.78 -7.78
C GLU A 52 11.60 -9.98 -8.67
N THR A 53 10.55 -10.67 -9.11
CA THR A 53 10.62 -11.77 -10.07
C THR A 53 10.02 -11.40 -11.43
N ILE A 54 9.20 -10.34 -11.51
CA ILE A 54 8.66 -9.77 -12.75
C ILE A 54 8.95 -8.27 -12.79
N SER A 55 10.00 -7.88 -13.50
CA SER A 55 10.23 -6.46 -13.77
C SER A 55 9.18 -5.91 -14.74
N HIS A 56 8.61 -4.74 -14.43
CA HIS A 56 7.70 -4.05 -15.36
C HIS A 56 8.36 -3.71 -16.71
N SER A 57 9.69 -3.58 -16.75
CA SER A 57 10.46 -3.30 -17.98
C SER A 57 10.35 -4.39 -19.05
N ILE A 58 9.97 -5.62 -18.66
CA ILE A 58 9.82 -6.75 -19.57
C ILE A 58 8.36 -7.05 -19.92
N ILE A 59 7.41 -6.19 -19.51
CA ILE A 59 5.99 -6.35 -19.84
C ILE A 59 5.68 -5.57 -21.12
N TYR A 60 5.55 -6.31 -22.22
CA TYR A 60 5.23 -5.76 -23.54
C TYR A 60 3.75 -5.93 -23.89
N GLN A 61 2.89 -6.07 -22.87
CA GLN A 61 1.44 -6.21 -23.00
C GLN A 61 0.70 -4.94 -22.65
N ARG A 62 -0.49 -4.80 -23.23
CA ARG A 62 -1.45 -3.76 -22.84
C ARG A 62 -2.05 -4.07 -21.47
N LEU A 63 -2.61 -3.06 -20.82
CA LEU A 63 -3.42 -3.27 -19.63
C LEU A 63 -4.67 -4.13 -19.94
N PRO A 64 -5.20 -4.85 -18.93
CA PRO A 64 -6.46 -5.58 -19.08
C PRO A 64 -7.63 -4.66 -19.46
N SER A 65 -8.60 -5.20 -20.19
CA SER A 65 -9.86 -4.53 -20.52
C SER A 65 -10.82 -4.50 -19.32
N SER A 66 -11.99 -3.87 -19.48
CA SER A 66 -13.06 -3.99 -18.48
C SER A 66 -13.54 -5.44 -18.32
N GLU A 67 -14.14 -5.76 -17.17
CA GLU A 67 -14.74 -7.07 -16.92
C GLU A 67 -15.87 -7.39 -17.89
N ASP A 68 -16.69 -6.41 -18.26
CA ASP A 68 -17.79 -6.60 -19.19
C ASP A 68 -17.27 -6.93 -20.59
N ALA A 69 -16.23 -6.23 -21.07
CA ALA A 69 -15.56 -6.57 -22.33
C ALA A 69 -14.99 -7.99 -22.31
N TYR A 70 -14.34 -8.40 -21.22
CA TYR A 70 -13.78 -9.74 -21.12
C TYR A 70 -14.87 -10.81 -21.08
N ARG A 71 -15.92 -10.60 -20.27
CA ARG A 71 -17.06 -11.53 -20.15
C ARG A 71 -17.80 -11.70 -21.48
N ASP A 72 -18.02 -10.60 -22.18
CA ASP A 72 -18.83 -10.58 -23.40
C ASP A 72 -17.96 -10.87 -24.65
N GLY A 73 -16.64 -11.04 -24.47
CA GLY A 73 -15.68 -11.32 -25.54
C GLY A 73 -15.51 -10.16 -26.54
N ASN A 74 -15.85 -8.94 -26.13
CA ASN A 74 -15.91 -7.77 -27.00
C ASN A 74 -14.73 -6.81 -26.73
N PRO A 75 -13.83 -6.57 -27.71
CA PRO A 75 -12.63 -5.74 -27.52
C PRO A 75 -12.90 -4.23 -27.39
N ASN A 76 -14.15 -3.77 -27.51
CA ASN A 76 -14.49 -2.35 -27.67
C ASN A 76 -14.42 -1.49 -26.39
N VAL A 77 -14.09 -2.06 -25.22
CA VAL A 77 -13.91 -1.29 -23.98
C VAL A 77 -12.50 -1.49 -23.43
N GLN A 78 -11.55 -0.70 -23.92
CA GLN A 78 -10.18 -0.67 -23.39
C GLN A 78 -10.10 0.39 -22.29
N ILE A 79 -9.56 0.01 -21.13
CA ILE A 79 -9.18 0.97 -20.09
C ILE A 79 -7.85 1.56 -20.55
N ALA A 80 -7.87 2.83 -20.94
CA ALA A 80 -6.64 3.58 -21.13
C ALA A 80 -6.01 3.77 -19.75
N GLY A 81 -4.90 3.09 -19.51
CA GLY A 81 -4.07 3.32 -18.33
C GLY A 81 -2.62 3.10 -18.71
N ARG A 82 -1.72 3.96 -18.24
CA ARG A 82 -0.28 3.76 -18.45
C ARG A 82 0.23 2.63 -17.55
N GLN A 83 1.26 1.93 -18.03
CA GLN A 83 1.96 0.84 -17.37
C GLN A 83 2.75 1.26 -16.10
N HIS A 84 2.76 2.55 -15.76
CA HIS A 84 3.43 3.08 -14.55
C HIS A 84 2.40 3.30 -13.44
N LEU A 85 1.98 2.22 -12.80
CA LEU A 85 1.32 2.31 -11.49
C LEU A 85 2.22 1.64 -10.47
N MET A 86 3.19 2.45 -10.05
CA MET A 86 3.61 2.63 -8.65
C MET A 86 3.64 1.37 -7.78
N GLU A 87 4.61 0.51 -8.05
CA GLU A 87 5.19 -0.37 -7.04
C GLU A 87 6.71 -0.17 -7.14
N SER A 88 7.35 0.03 -5.97
CA SER A 88 8.82 0.03 -5.72
C SER A 88 9.55 1.31 -5.30
N ASN A 89 9.01 2.54 -5.42
CA ASN A 89 9.86 3.71 -5.11
C ASN A 89 10.00 4.05 -3.61
N SER A 90 9.00 3.75 -2.77
CA SER A 90 8.96 4.24 -1.38
C SER A 90 10.04 3.59 -0.49
N THR A 91 10.32 2.30 -0.71
CA THR A 91 11.32 1.55 0.06
C THR A 91 12.74 1.86 -0.43
N GLU A 92 12.96 1.99 -1.74
CA GLU A 92 14.24 2.43 -2.31
C GLU A 92 14.64 3.83 -1.83
N LEU A 93 13.69 4.77 -1.76
CA LEU A 93 13.91 6.13 -1.25
C LEU A 93 14.26 6.16 0.24
N ALA A 94 13.67 5.27 1.05
CA ALA A 94 13.97 5.17 2.49
C ALA A 94 15.37 4.56 2.76
N LEU A 95 15.91 3.81 1.80
CA LEU A 95 17.22 3.16 1.88
C LEU A 95 18.33 3.91 1.14
N SER A 96 18.00 4.97 0.40
CA SER A 96 18.96 5.78 -0.35
C SER A 96 19.75 6.72 0.57
N GLU A 97 21.07 6.51 0.66
CA GLU A 97 21.98 7.38 1.42
C GLU A 97 22.37 8.66 0.67
N GLN A 98 22.06 8.77 -0.63
CA GLN A 98 22.42 9.96 -1.43
C GLN A 98 21.29 10.99 -1.52
N PRO A 99 21.61 12.30 -1.48
CA PRO A 99 20.62 13.37 -1.65
C PRO A 99 19.97 13.28 -3.03
N LEU A 100 18.67 12.97 -3.07
CA LEU A 100 17.92 12.96 -4.32
C LEU A 100 17.50 14.39 -4.66
N ALA A 101 18.37 15.12 -5.38
CA ALA A 101 18.17 16.52 -5.74
C ALA A 101 16.85 16.82 -6.52
N GLN A 102 16.15 15.79 -6.98
CA GLN A 102 14.89 15.88 -7.73
C GLN A 102 13.67 15.32 -6.98
N LEU A 103 13.78 15.08 -5.66
CA LEU A 103 12.69 14.45 -4.90
C LEU A 103 11.36 15.21 -4.98
N SER A 104 11.40 16.55 -4.89
CA SER A 104 10.19 17.37 -5.02
C SER A 104 9.55 17.25 -6.41
N GLY A 105 10.36 17.20 -7.47
CA GLY A 105 9.90 16.95 -8.83
C GLY A 105 9.27 15.58 -8.98
N LEU A 106 9.91 14.54 -8.45
CA LEU A 106 9.40 13.16 -8.49
C LEU A 106 8.05 13.04 -7.75
N VAL A 107 7.93 13.67 -6.57
CA VAL A 107 6.65 13.68 -5.83
C VAL A 107 5.57 14.39 -6.64
N GLN A 108 5.90 15.49 -7.30
CA GLN A 108 4.95 16.22 -8.15
C GLN A 108 4.49 15.37 -9.34
N ASP A 109 5.41 14.61 -9.96
CA ASP A 109 5.09 13.71 -11.07
C ASP A 109 4.18 12.58 -10.61
N ILE A 110 4.48 11.96 -9.46
CA ILE A 110 3.63 10.93 -8.86
C ILE A 110 2.23 11.48 -8.55
N GLN A 111 2.12 12.69 -8.00
CA GLN A 111 0.83 13.34 -7.76
C GLN A 111 0.04 13.57 -9.06
N ASN A 112 0.73 13.93 -10.15
CA ASN A 112 0.11 14.13 -11.46
C ASN A 112 -0.45 12.81 -12.00
N ASP A 113 0.33 11.73 -11.88
CA ASP A 113 -0.10 10.40 -12.30
C ASP A 113 -1.27 9.89 -11.45
N LEU A 114 -1.25 10.09 -10.12
CA LEU A 114 -2.37 9.75 -9.25
C LEU A 114 -3.65 10.50 -9.66
N ARG A 115 -3.58 11.80 -9.89
CA ARG A 115 -4.74 12.59 -10.35
C ARG A 115 -5.30 12.08 -11.67
N ARG A 116 -4.44 11.67 -12.60
CA ARG A 116 -4.87 11.08 -13.88
C ARG A 116 -5.60 9.75 -13.64
N VAL A 117 -5.03 8.88 -12.82
CA VAL A 117 -5.63 7.57 -12.48
C VAL A 117 -6.98 7.75 -11.80
N GLN A 118 -7.12 8.71 -10.88
CA GLN A 118 -8.42 9.04 -10.29
C GLN A 118 -9.44 9.42 -11.35
N ALA A 119 -9.10 10.36 -12.24
CA ALA A 119 -10.02 10.81 -13.29
C ALA A 119 -10.44 9.66 -14.21
N GLU A 120 -9.50 8.78 -14.59
CA GLU A 120 -9.78 7.60 -15.41
C GLU A 120 -10.72 6.60 -14.71
N VAL A 121 -10.48 6.32 -13.43
CA VAL A 121 -11.33 5.40 -12.64
C VAL A 121 -12.72 5.99 -12.43
N GLU A 122 -12.81 7.26 -12.03
CA GLU A 122 -14.07 7.96 -11.78
C GLU A 122 -14.94 8.00 -13.03
N TYR A 123 -14.32 8.31 -14.18
CA TYR A 123 -15.00 8.33 -15.46
C TYR A 123 -15.45 6.94 -15.90
N SER A 124 -14.56 5.94 -15.83
CA SER A 124 -14.83 4.60 -16.37
C SER A 124 -15.84 3.81 -15.54
N PHE A 125 -15.84 4.01 -14.22
CA PHE A 125 -16.63 3.19 -13.29
C PHE A 125 -17.74 3.96 -12.57
N GLN A 126 -17.90 5.26 -12.85
CA GLN A 126 -18.85 6.15 -12.14
C GLN A 126 -18.73 5.95 -10.62
N TYR A 127 -17.48 6.04 -10.15
CA TYR A 127 -17.10 5.68 -8.79
C TYR A 127 -16.05 6.65 -8.27
N ASN A 128 -16.42 7.46 -7.28
CA ASN A 128 -15.49 8.38 -6.63
C ASN A 128 -14.58 7.60 -5.67
N VAL A 129 -13.31 7.43 -6.06
CA VAL A 129 -12.32 6.65 -5.30
C VAL A 129 -11.93 7.34 -3.99
N ALA A 130 -12.03 8.66 -3.93
CA ALA A 130 -11.65 9.47 -2.77
C ALA A 130 -12.79 9.65 -1.76
N ALA A 131 -14.04 9.44 -2.17
CA ALA A 131 -15.22 9.60 -1.32
C ALA A 131 -15.55 8.29 -0.59
N THR A 132 -15.48 8.33 0.74
CA THR A 132 -15.79 7.18 1.60
C THR A 132 -17.22 6.67 1.42
N ALA A 133 -18.18 7.57 1.18
CA ALA A 133 -19.58 7.26 0.90
C ALA A 133 -19.77 6.34 -0.34
N SER A 134 -18.93 6.48 -1.36
CA SER A 134 -19.03 5.68 -2.58
C SER A 134 -18.79 4.19 -2.33
N VAL A 135 -17.97 3.83 -1.33
CA VAL A 135 -17.80 2.41 -0.92
C VAL A 135 -19.13 1.83 -0.43
N ALA A 136 -19.86 2.57 0.40
CA ALA A 136 -21.14 2.12 0.95
C ALA A 136 -22.22 1.96 -0.14
N GLU A 137 -22.23 2.84 -1.14
CA GLU A 137 -23.14 2.76 -2.29
C GLU A 137 -22.93 1.48 -3.12
N LYS A 138 -21.71 0.93 -3.12
CA LYS A 138 -21.37 -0.29 -3.87
C LYS A 138 -21.47 -1.57 -3.04
N LYS A 139 -21.98 -1.52 -1.81
CA LYS A 139 -22.05 -2.68 -0.88
C LYS A 139 -22.75 -3.92 -1.49
N ASP A 140 -23.78 -3.71 -2.28
CA ASP A 140 -24.58 -4.78 -2.91
C ASP A 140 -24.01 -5.22 -4.27
N SER A 141 -22.92 -4.59 -4.73
CA SER A 141 -22.25 -4.97 -5.97
C SER A 141 -21.48 -6.27 -5.79
N ARG A 142 -21.58 -7.19 -6.77
CA ARG A 142 -20.67 -8.34 -6.89
C ARG A 142 -19.19 -7.95 -6.97
N TRP A 143 -18.89 -6.70 -7.29
CA TRP A 143 -17.54 -6.14 -7.37
C TRP A 143 -17.14 -5.32 -6.14
N PHE A 144 -17.92 -5.37 -5.06
CA PHE A 144 -17.69 -4.59 -3.84
C PHE A 144 -16.24 -4.66 -3.34
N ALA A 145 -15.66 -5.86 -3.26
CA ALA A 145 -14.28 -6.06 -2.81
C ALA A 145 -13.26 -5.27 -3.65
N ARG A 146 -13.52 -5.09 -4.95
CA ARG A 146 -12.64 -4.33 -5.85
C ARG A 146 -12.79 -2.83 -5.65
N TYR A 147 -14.03 -2.33 -5.53
CA TYR A 147 -14.29 -0.93 -5.21
C TYR A 147 -13.63 -0.55 -3.88
N LEU A 148 -13.84 -1.38 -2.85
CA LEU A 148 -13.20 -1.22 -1.55
C LEU A 148 -11.66 -1.19 -1.66
N GLN A 149 -11.07 -2.15 -2.39
CA GLN A 149 -9.61 -2.20 -2.57
C GLN A 149 -9.07 -0.96 -3.27
N VAL A 150 -9.73 -0.47 -4.32
CA VAL A 150 -9.29 0.73 -5.05
C VAL A 150 -9.35 1.95 -4.15
N SER A 151 -10.43 2.18 -3.40
CA SER A 151 -10.50 3.31 -2.45
C SER A 151 -9.48 3.21 -1.33
N MET A 152 -9.32 2.03 -0.74
CA MET A 152 -8.33 1.83 0.33
C MET A 152 -6.89 2.02 -0.16
N THR A 153 -6.59 1.53 -1.36
CA THR A 153 -5.27 1.71 -1.99
C THR A 153 -5.04 3.16 -2.39
N TRP A 154 -6.07 3.86 -2.89
CA TRP A 154 -6.00 5.28 -3.21
C TRP A 154 -5.53 6.11 -2.02
N HIS A 155 -6.19 5.99 -0.86
CA HIS A 155 -5.76 6.71 0.33
C HIS A 155 -4.41 6.21 0.87
N GLN A 156 -4.15 4.91 0.83
CA GLN A 156 -2.87 4.34 1.28
C GLN A 156 -1.68 4.87 0.49
N VAL A 157 -1.79 4.96 -0.83
CA VAL A 157 -0.71 5.47 -1.70
C VAL A 157 -0.41 6.94 -1.41
N HIS A 158 -1.42 7.75 -1.10
CA HIS A 158 -1.19 9.12 -0.67
C HIS A 158 -0.46 9.18 0.68
N CYS A 159 -0.87 8.34 1.65
CA CYS A 159 -0.13 8.20 2.90
C CYS A 159 1.33 7.78 2.65
N ASP A 160 1.57 6.82 1.76
CA ASP A 160 2.91 6.33 1.43
C ASP A 160 3.78 7.40 0.78
N LEU A 161 3.20 8.24 -0.08
CA LEU A 161 3.88 9.36 -0.72
C LEU A 161 4.28 10.45 0.28
N TYR A 162 3.43 10.77 1.25
CA TYR A 162 3.66 11.89 2.16
C TYR A 162 4.33 11.51 3.48
N ARG A 163 4.21 10.24 3.92
CA ARG A 163 4.82 9.79 5.19
C ARG A 163 6.34 9.92 5.20
N MET A 164 6.96 9.91 4.01
CA MET A 164 8.39 10.11 3.88
C MET A 164 8.84 11.52 4.32
N PHE A 165 7.92 12.49 4.38
CA PHE A 165 8.19 13.85 4.83
C PHE A 165 7.78 14.09 6.29
N LEU A 166 7.40 13.04 7.03
CA LEU A 166 7.06 13.15 8.45
C LEU A 166 8.32 13.03 9.30
N PRO A 167 8.75 14.08 10.02
CA PRO A 167 9.98 14.02 10.80
C PRO A 167 9.95 12.88 11.81
N ARG A 168 11.00 12.06 11.81
CA ARG A 168 11.21 10.91 12.73
C ARG A 168 10.22 9.74 12.55
N TYR A 169 9.38 9.76 11.54
CA TYR A 169 8.63 8.55 11.18
C TYR A 169 9.60 7.48 10.63
N PRO A 170 9.39 6.16 10.81
CA PRO A 170 10.40 5.15 10.48
C PRO A 170 10.66 5.04 8.99
N GLN A 171 9.64 5.38 8.18
CA GLN A 171 9.71 5.45 6.72
C GLN A 171 10.00 6.87 6.22
N ALA A 172 10.44 7.79 7.09
CA ALA A 172 10.82 9.14 6.69
C ALA A 172 12.11 9.14 5.88
N ALA A 173 12.24 10.11 4.98
CA ALA A 173 13.50 10.35 4.27
C ALA A 173 14.62 10.69 5.29
N PRO A 174 15.88 10.32 4.98
CA PRO A 174 17.04 10.67 5.80
C PRO A 174 17.09 12.16 6.15
N LYS A 175 17.65 12.49 7.33
CA LYS A 175 17.74 13.89 7.81
C LYS A 175 18.34 14.85 6.79
N VAL A 176 19.38 14.41 6.08
CA VAL A 176 20.07 15.18 5.04
C VAL A 176 19.11 15.60 3.91
N ILE A 177 18.22 14.70 3.48
CA ILE A 177 17.20 14.99 2.48
C ILE A 177 16.13 15.89 3.09
N MET A 178 15.67 15.57 4.30
CA MET A 178 14.64 16.34 5.00
C MET A 178 15.02 17.80 5.24
N GLU A 179 16.31 18.11 5.46
CA GLU A 179 16.79 19.49 5.64
C GLU A 179 16.65 20.33 4.37
N THR A 180 16.73 19.70 3.19
CA THR A 180 16.56 20.38 1.88
C THR A 180 15.10 20.56 1.47
N VAL A 181 14.15 19.91 2.15
CA VAL A 181 12.74 19.96 1.80
C VAL A 181 12.08 21.24 2.35
N GLU A 182 11.40 21.95 1.46
CA GLU A 182 10.62 23.16 1.75
C GLU A 182 9.64 22.96 2.93
N PRO A 183 9.55 23.93 3.88
CA PRO A 183 8.62 23.84 5.01
C PRO A 183 7.16 23.67 4.60
N SER A 184 6.74 24.27 3.49
CA SER A 184 5.38 24.16 2.94
C SER A 184 5.05 22.73 2.52
N LEU A 185 5.99 22.00 1.90
CA LEU A 185 5.80 20.61 1.51
C LEU A 185 5.68 19.70 2.74
N LYS A 186 6.45 19.95 3.80
CA LYS A 186 6.32 19.22 5.07
C LYS A 186 4.95 19.44 5.71
N ALA A 187 4.49 20.69 5.77
CA ALA A 187 3.17 21.02 6.31
C ALA A 187 2.04 20.37 5.50
N HIS A 188 2.16 20.39 4.17
CA HIS A 188 1.23 19.70 3.27
C HIS A 188 1.24 18.19 3.50
N ALA A 189 2.41 17.57 3.66
CA ALA A 189 2.53 16.14 3.89
C ALA A 189 1.84 15.68 5.19
N VAL A 190 1.97 16.47 6.26
CA VAL A 190 1.28 16.22 7.54
C VAL A 190 -0.23 16.25 7.35
N LYS A 191 -0.74 17.32 6.71
CA LYS A 191 -2.17 17.47 6.44
C LYS A 191 -2.70 16.35 5.54
N ALA A 192 -1.98 16.02 4.47
CA ALA A 192 -2.37 14.95 3.57
C ALA A 192 -2.42 13.59 4.29
N CYS A 193 -1.41 13.26 5.11
CA CYS A 193 -1.47 12.03 5.91
C CYS A 193 -2.68 12.02 6.85
N GLN A 194 -2.99 13.14 7.52
CA GLN A 194 -4.17 13.25 8.39
C GLN A 194 -5.46 13.02 7.61
N ASP A 195 -5.64 13.70 6.49
CA ASP A 195 -6.84 13.61 5.66
C ASP A 195 -7.04 12.19 5.11
N HIS A 196 -6.00 11.57 4.55
CA HIS A 196 -6.11 10.24 3.95
C HIS A 196 -6.26 9.13 5.01
N VAL A 197 -5.58 9.22 6.16
CA VAL A 197 -5.77 8.26 7.26
C VAL A 197 -7.18 8.35 7.85
N LYS A 198 -7.72 9.57 8.00
CA LYS A 198 -9.10 9.77 8.43
C LYS A 198 -10.09 9.08 7.49
N ASN A 199 -9.92 9.25 6.18
CA ASN A 199 -10.78 8.58 5.19
C ASN A 199 -10.66 7.05 5.24
N ILE A 200 -9.45 6.50 5.45
CA ILE A 200 -9.27 5.05 5.68
C ILE A 200 -10.06 4.60 6.91
N ASN A 201 -9.95 5.32 8.03
CA ASN A 201 -10.66 4.98 9.26
C ASN A 201 -12.18 5.06 9.09
N GLU A 202 -12.68 6.03 8.33
CA GLU A 202 -14.11 6.14 7.97
C GLU A 202 -14.59 4.97 7.12
N ILE A 203 -13.82 4.55 6.11
CA ILE A 203 -14.12 3.36 5.30
C ILE A 203 -14.16 2.11 6.18
N LEU A 204 -13.14 1.91 7.03
CA LEU A 204 -13.05 0.78 7.96
C LEU A 204 -14.24 0.74 8.92
N LYS A 205 -14.65 1.91 9.44
CA LYS A 205 -15.84 2.03 10.28
C LYS A 205 -17.09 1.59 9.52
N GLY A 206 -17.28 2.06 8.28
CA GLY A 206 -18.40 1.66 7.43
C GLY A 206 -18.43 0.15 7.11
N LEU A 207 -17.28 -0.53 7.11
CA LEU A 207 -17.24 -1.99 6.95
C LEU A 207 -17.92 -2.71 8.13
N LEU A 208 -17.84 -2.18 9.36
CA LEU A 208 -18.46 -2.79 10.53
C LEU A 208 -19.99 -2.85 10.41
N ASP A 209 -20.59 -1.91 9.67
CA ASP A 209 -22.03 -1.85 9.43
C ASP A 209 -22.50 -2.87 8.36
N LEU A 210 -21.58 -3.51 7.65
CA LEU A 210 -21.92 -4.53 6.67
C LEU A 210 -22.48 -5.78 7.36
N THR A 211 -23.59 -6.28 6.82
CA THR A 211 -24.17 -7.57 7.19
C THR A 211 -23.50 -8.68 6.38
N GLY A 212 -23.21 -9.81 7.04
CA GLY A 212 -22.57 -10.98 6.40
C GLY A 212 -21.04 -11.03 6.52
N HIS A 213 -20.45 -11.95 5.77
CA HIS A 213 -19.02 -12.26 5.76
C HIS A 213 -18.45 -12.12 4.33
N PRO A 214 -18.34 -10.88 3.80
CA PRO A 214 -17.69 -10.67 2.52
C PRO A 214 -16.23 -11.16 2.57
N VAL A 215 -15.77 -11.73 1.45
CA VAL A 215 -14.35 -12.03 1.28
C VAL A 215 -13.63 -10.73 0.94
N LEU A 216 -12.85 -10.23 1.90
CA LEU A 216 -12.09 -8.99 1.75
C LEU A 216 -10.68 -9.29 1.23
N PRO A 217 -10.13 -8.44 0.35
CA PRO A 217 -8.73 -8.56 -0.08
C PRO A 217 -7.78 -8.44 1.11
N SER A 218 -6.73 -9.27 1.16
CA SER A 218 -5.74 -9.26 2.25
C SER A 218 -5.06 -7.90 2.42
N TYR A 219 -4.91 -7.15 1.33
CA TYR A 219 -4.28 -5.83 1.34
C TYR A 219 -5.05 -4.79 2.19
N ILE A 220 -6.35 -5.00 2.43
CA ILE A 220 -7.14 -4.14 3.34
C ILE A 220 -6.55 -4.15 4.76
N ALA A 221 -6.05 -5.30 5.23
CA ALA A 221 -5.38 -5.39 6.52
C ALA A 221 -4.05 -4.62 6.55
N VAL A 222 -3.34 -4.57 5.42
CA VAL A 222 -2.10 -3.79 5.26
C VAL A 222 -2.40 -2.29 5.31
N CYS A 223 -3.44 -1.82 4.60
CA CYS A 223 -3.90 -0.44 4.67
C CYS A 223 -4.30 -0.05 6.11
N ALA A 224 -5.10 -0.90 6.78
CA ALA A 224 -5.53 -0.67 8.15
C ALA A 224 -4.35 -0.58 9.14
N TYR A 225 -3.34 -1.43 8.94
CA TYR A 225 -2.12 -1.43 9.73
C TYR A 225 -1.35 -0.11 9.60
N HIS A 226 -1.05 0.31 8.37
CA HIS A 226 -0.31 1.54 8.12
C HIS A 226 -1.09 2.78 8.57
N ALA A 227 -2.40 2.80 8.32
CA ALA A 227 -3.28 3.86 8.82
C ALA A 227 -3.30 3.92 10.35
N THR A 228 -3.33 2.77 11.04
CA THR A 228 -3.26 2.72 12.50
C THR A 228 -1.95 3.30 13.03
N ARG A 229 -0.80 2.92 12.42
CA ARG A 229 0.50 3.48 12.80
C ARG A 229 0.55 4.99 12.65
N LEU A 230 0.04 5.54 11.54
CA LEU A 230 -0.04 6.98 11.34
C LEU A 230 -1.04 7.66 12.29
N THR A 231 -2.20 7.04 12.51
CA THR A 231 -3.24 7.51 13.44
C THR A 231 -2.69 7.70 14.85
N LEU A 232 -1.85 6.78 15.33
CA LEU A 232 -1.23 6.85 16.66
C LEU A 232 0.04 7.74 16.66
N PHE A 233 0.80 7.78 15.57
CA PHE A 233 2.02 8.57 15.46
C PHE A 233 1.75 10.08 15.46
N LEU A 234 0.84 10.54 14.60
CA LEU A 234 0.57 11.97 14.38
C LEU A 234 0.25 12.76 15.67
N PRO A 235 -0.68 12.31 16.55
CA PRO A 235 -0.95 13.00 17.81
C PRO A 235 0.18 12.85 18.84
N SER A 236 0.98 11.77 18.77
CA SER A 236 2.10 11.55 19.70
C SER A 236 3.33 12.43 19.42
N SER A 237 3.42 12.99 18.21
CA SER A 237 4.57 13.78 17.79
C SER A 237 4.52 15.20 18.37
N PRO A 238 5.55 15.64 19.11
CA PRO A 238 5.59 16.98 19.70
C PRO A 238 5.71 18.09 18.65
N VAL A 239 6.12 17.75 17.42
CA VAL A 239 6.28 18.70 16.31
C VAL A 239 5.01 18.80 15.47
N LEU A 240 4.21 17.73 15.41
CA LEU A 240 3.09 17.60 14.46
C LEU A 240 1.70 17.66 15.10
N GLY A 241 1.61 17.55 16.43
CA GLY A 241 0.40 17.25 17.21
C GLY A 241 -0.70 18.33 17.26
N MET A 242 -0.93 19.11 16.21
CA MET A 242 -1.81 20.28 16.28
C MET A 242 -3.32 20.01 16.04
N GLN A 243 -3.75 18.79 15.67
CA GLN A 243 -5.17 18.59 15.27
C GLN A 243 -5.84 17.26 15.70
N MET A 244 -5.09 16.23 16.09
CA MET A 244 -5.68 14.94 16.49
C MET A 244 -5.52 14.74 17.99
N ASN A 245 -6.60 14.37 18.67
CA ASN A 245 -6.53 13.96 20.06
C ASN A 245 -6.15 12.46 20.15
N MET A 246 -5.38 12.10 21.17
CA MET A 246 -4.86 10.73 21.32
C MET A 246 -5.98 9.72 21.61
N GLU A 247 -7.05 10.14 22.29
CA GLU A 247 -8.18 9.29 22.65
C GLU A 247 -8.94 8.80 21.40
N SER A 248 -9.32 9.72 20.51
CA SER A 248 -9.95 9.44 19.22
C SER A 248 -9.02 8.66 18.27
N ALA A 249 -7.70 8.89 18.37
CA ALA A 249 -6.73 8.08 17.66
C ALA A 249 -6.75 6.61 18.14
N ILE A 250 -6.82 6.39 19.46
CA ILE A 250 -6.97 5.06 20.05
C ILE A 250 -8.31 4.44 19.67
N GLU A 251 -9.42 5.19 19.69
CA GLU A 251 -10.73 4.70 19.23
C GLU A 251 -10.69 4.23 17.78
N SER A 252 -10.11 5.04 16.89
CA SER A 252 -9.97 4.72 15.47
C SER A 252 -9.09 3.48 15.26
N ALA A 253 -8.00 3.35 16.01
CA ALA A 253 -7.15 2.15 15.99
C ALA A 253 -7.90 0.89 16.49
N ASN A 254 -8.78 1.02 17.49
CA ASN A 254 -9.63 -0.08 17.95
C ASN A 254 -10.69 -0.47 16.91
N VAL A 255 -11.25 0.50 16.18
CA VAL A 255 -12.14 0.21 15.03
C VAL A 255 -11.40 -0.63 13.99
N ALA A 256 -10.18 -0.24 13.61
CA ALA A 256 -9.36 -1.00 12.68
C ALA A 256 -9.06 -2.43 13.20
N LEU A 257 -8.71 -2.58 14.48
CA LEU A 257 -8.52 -3.88 15.12
C LEU A 257 -9.79 -4.75 15.07
N HIS A 258 -10.97 -4.18 15.33
CA HIS A 258 -12.23 -4.92 15.24
C HIS A 258 -12.51 -5.41 13.81
N VAL A 259 -12.23 -4.60 12.79
CA VAL A 259 -12.31 -5.03 11.39
C VAL A 259 -11.37 -6.22 11.16
N LEU A 260 -10.12 -6.12 11.61
CA LEU A 260 -9.14 -7.20 11.42
C LEU A 260 -9.55 -8.50 12.13
N HIS A 261 -10.02 -8.42 13.37
CA HIS A 261 -10.53 -9.59 14.10
C HIS A 261 -11.74 -10.22 13.40
N ARG A 262 -12.65 -9.41 12.87
CA ARG A 262 -13.88 -9.89 12.23
C ARG A 262 -13.64 -10.59 10.89
N TRP A 263 -12.73 -10.09 10.05
CA TRP A 263 -12.55 -10.61 8.69
C TRP A 263 -11.20 -11.28 8.41
N PHE A 264 -10.21 -11.13 9.29
CA PHE A 264 -8.84 -11.58 9.05
C PHE A 264 -8.24 -12.44 10.18
N SER A 265 -9.00 -12.78 11.22
CA SER A 265 -8.51 -13.58 12.36
C SER A 265 -8.03 -14.99 11.97
N GLY A 266 -8.59 -15.58 10.91
CA GLY A 266 -8.17 -16.90 10.41
C GLY A 266 -6.96 -16.89 9.48
N SER A 267 -6.37 -15.73 9.17
CA SER A 267 -5.27 -15.60 8.21
C SER A 267 -3.92 -15.50 8.93
N VAL A 268 -3.02 -16.45 8.66
CA VAL A 268 -1.64 -16.46 9.18
C VAL A 268 -0.87 -15.19 8.78
N ALA A 269 -1.14 -14.66 7.58
CA ALA A 269 -0.48 -13.46 7.07
C ALA A 269 -0.81 -12.18 7.88
N THR A 270 -1.94 -12.18 8.58
CA THR A 270 -2.46 -11.03 9.34
C THR A 270 -2.33 -11.18 10.85
N GLU A 271 -1.97 -12.37 11.35
CA GLU A 271 -1.78 -12.61 12.78
C GLU A 271 -0.76 -11.65 13.40
N LYS A 272 0.44 -11.55 12.79
CA LYS A 272 1.49 -10.64 13.27
C LYS A 272 1.07 -9.16 13.18
N ILE A 273 0.27 -8.81 12.16
CA ILE A 273 -0.28 -7.45 12.01
C ILE A 273 -1.21 -7.13 13.18
N ILE A 274 -2.12 -8.05 13.52
CA ILE A 274 -3.07 -7.89 14.62
C ILE A 274 -2.35 -7.74 15.95
N LEU A 275 -1.37 -8.62 16.23
CA LEU A 275 -0.60 -8.58 17.47
C LEU A 275 0.17 -7.27 17.62
N ASP A 276 0.83 -6.80 16.55
CA ASP A 276 1.56 -5.53 16.57
C ASP A 276 0.61 -4.34 16.78
N MET A 277 -0.56 -4.33 16.13
CA MET A 277 -1.58 -3.28 16.36
C MET A 277 -2.10 -3.28 17.80
N GLN A 278 -2.34 -4.45 18.39
CA GLN A 278 -2.74 -4.56 19.80
C GLN A 278 -1.66 -4.00 20.73
N TYR A 279 -0.40 -4.33 20.45
CA TYR A 279 0.74 -3.80 21.19
C TYR A 279 0.79 -2.26 21.10
N LEU A 280 0.74 -1.69 19.89
CA LEU A 280 0.76 -0.24 19.68
C LEU A 280 -0.41 0.48 20.36
N VAL A 281 -1.62 -0.09 20.32
CA VAL A 281 -2.79 0.46 21.02
C VAL A 281 -2.61 0.38 22.54
N SER A 282 -2.04 -0.69 23.07
CA SER A 282 -1.77 -0.82 24.50
C SER A 282 -0.74 0.22 24.98
N LEU A 283 0.33 0.43 24.20
CA LEU A 283 1.37 1.41 24.48
C LEU A 283 0.83 2.85 24.45
N SER A 284 -0.09 3.10 23.52
CA SER A 284 -0.77 4.39 23.32
C SER A 284 -1.64 4.83 24.50
N ARG A 285 -2.12 3.88 25.33
CA ARG A 285 -2.88 4.17 26.55
C ARG A 285 -1.99 4.56 27.73
N GLY A 286 -0.69 4.36 27.62
CA GLY A 286 0.31 4.74 28.61
C GLY A 286 0.83 6.16 28.38
N ASP A 287 2.15 6.34 28.53
CA ASP A 287 2.81 7.62 28.25
C ASP A 287 2.88 7.90 26.73
N PRO A 288 2.35 9.05 26.24
CA PRO A 288 2.45 9.44 24.83
C PRO A 288 3.88 9.46 24.27
N GLY A 289 4.89 9.72 25.12
CA GLY A 289 6.29 9.68 24.73
C GLY A 289 6.78 8.27 24.36
N SER A 290 6.14 7.23 24.90
CA SER A 290 6.51 5.83 24.66
C SER A 290 6.08 5.36 23.28
N ILE A 291 4.83 5.67 22.87
CA ILE A 291 4.34 5.35 21.53
C ILE A 291 5.12 6.11 20.46
N PHE A 292 5.43 7.39 20.69
CA PHE A 292 6.23 8.17 19.76
C PHE A 292 7.62 7.54 19.57
N ARG A 293 8.27 7.12 20.66
CA ARG A 293 9.60 6.47 20.60
C ARG A 293 9.56 5.16 19.84
N GLU A 294 8.59 4.30 20.14
CA GLU A 294 8.41 3.02 19.48
C GLU A 294 8.18 3.20 17.98
N LEU A 295 7.28 4.12 17.62
CA LEU A 295 7.02 4.49 16.24
C LEU A 295 8.09 5.39 15.62
N SER A 296 9.14 5.82 16.32
CA SER A 296 10.20 6.70 15.78
C SER A 296 11.55 5.99 15.59
N CYS A 297 11.59 4.66 15.66
CA CYS A 297 12.84 3.93 15.88
C CYS A 297 13.94 4.16 14.81
N PRO A 298 15.18 4.50 15.23
CA PRO A 298 16.42 4.25 14.50
C PRO A 298 17.20 3.10 15.19
N SER A 299 17.35 1.94 14.54
CA SER A 299 18.31 0.91 14.99
C SER A 299 19.73 1.26 14.50
N PRO A 300 20.79 0.95 15.28
CA PRO A 300 22.17 1.34 14.95
C PRO A 300 22.71 0.62 13.70
N PRO A 301 23.70 1.22 13.00
CA PRO A 301 24.24 0.69 11.75
C PRO A 301 25.24 -0.43 12.04
N LEU A 302 24.84 -1.67 11.78
CA LEU A 302 25.70 -2.85 11.64
C LEU A 302 25.16 -3.75 10.51
N ASP A 303 25.84 -3.62 9.36
CA ASP A 303 25.90 -4.52 8.21
C ASP A 303 24.80 -4.44 7.12
N HIS A 304 25.24 -4.20 5.88
CA HIS A 304 24.41 -3.74 4.75
C HIS A 304 23.39 -4.75 4.20
N GLY A 305 23.57 -6.05 4.48
CA GLY A 305 22.60 -7.10 4.13
C GLY A 305 21.54 -7.35 5.22
N ARG A 306 21.98 -7.49 6.49
CA ARG A 306 21.10 -7.71 7.65
C ARG A 306 20.11 -6.57 7.87
N HIS A 307 20.48 -5.34 7.51
CA HIS A 307 19.63 -4.16 7.62
C HIS A 307 18.38 -4.21 6.74
N ARG A 308 18.42 -4.80 5.55
CA ARG A 308 17.24 -4.73 4.67
C ARG A 308 16.05 -5.48 5.28
N HIS A 309 16.30 -6.63 5.92
CA HIS A 309 15.25 -7.42 6.58
C HIS A 309 14.69 -6.77 7.85
N SER A 310 15.52 -6.11 8.66
CA SER A 310 15.06 -5.47 9.91
C SER A 310 14.20 -4.24 9.66
N HIS A 311 14.37 -3.58 8.51
CA HIS A 311 13.58 -2.41 8.10
C HIS A 311 12.24 -2.77 7.42
N LEU A 312 12.05 -4.04 7.02
CA LEU A 312 10.78 -4.51 6.47
C LEU A 312 9.68 -4.44 7.53
N ALA A 313 8.50 -3.96 7.16
CA ALA A 313 7.38 -3.88 8.09
C ALA A 313 6.79 -5.27 8.44
N VAL A 314 6.02 -5.36 9.52
CA VAL A 314 5.48 -6.63 10.05
C VAL A 314 4.60 -7.40 9.05
N HIS A 315 3.97 -6.71 8.10
CA HIS A 315 3.18 -7.31 7.02
C HIS A 315 4.01 -7.77 5.81
N SER A 316 5.33 -7.51 5.79
CA SER A 316 6.22 -8.01 4.74
C SER A 316 6.26 -9.53 4.78
N LEU A 317 5.85 -10.18 3.70
CA LEU A 317 5.86 -11.64 3.62
C LEU A 317 7.29 -12.20 3.67
N VAL A 318 8.28 -11.44 3.18
CA VAL A 318 9.71 -11.76 3.33
C VAL A 318 10.11 -11.76 4.80
N ARG A 319 9.70 -10.75 5.58
CA ARG A 319 9.94 -10.73 7.04
C ARG A 319 9.18 -11.86 7.76
N GLN A 320 8.01 -12.23 7.28
CA GLN A 320 7.21 -13.30 7.88
C GLN A 320 7.73 -14.70 7.58
N ALA A 321 8.47 -14.90 6.48
CA ALA A 321 9.00 -16.18 6.04
C ALA A 321 10.04 -16.79 7.00
N ASN A 322 10.57 -16.01 7.95
CA ASN A 322 11.48 -16.45 9.00
C ASN A 322 12.66 -17.28 8.45
N PHE A 323 13.24 -16.84 7.34
CA PHE A 323 14.49 -17.41 6.84
C PHE A 323 15.53 -17.30 7.94
N MET A 324 16.13 -18.42 8.32
CA MET A 324 17.24 -18.41 9.28
C MET A 324 18.43 -17.72 8.59
N ASP A 325 18.94 -16.66 9.19
CA ASP A 325 20.20 -16.06 8.76
C ASP A 325 21.30 -17.07 9.11
N ASP A 326 21.81 -17.77 8.10
CA ASP A 326 23.02 -18.58 8.22
C ASP A 326 24.21 -17.62 8.37
N GLY A 327 24.39 -17.10 9.58
CA GLY A 327 25.60 -16.37 9.95
C GLY A 327 26.80 -17.31 9.82
N TYR A 328 27.69 -17.03 8.86
CA TYR A 328 29.06 -17.51 8.95
C TYR A 328 29.70 -16.79 10.15
N ASP A 329 30.02 -17.56 11.20
CA ASP A 329 30.85 -17.13 12.32
C ASP A 329 32.27 -16.73 11.86
#